data_AF-A0A183BCI1-F1
#
_entry.id   AF-A0A183BCI1-F1
#
_cell.length_a   1.000
_cell.length_b   1.000
_cell.length_c   1.000
_cell.angle_alpha   90.00
_cell.angle_beta   90.00
_cell.angle_gamma   90.00
#
_symmetry.space_group_name_H-M   'P 1'
#
loop_
_entity.id
_entity.type
_entity.pdbx_description
1 polymer ?
#
loop_
_entity_poly.entity_id
_entity_poly.type
_entity_poly.pdbx_seq_one_letter_code
_entity_poly.pdbx_strand_id
1 'polypeptide(L)'
;MSKSDACPGSSVLLTDSPDTIRMKVRRAQTDSLQGVTYDSVGRPGISNLIRILAAVEKIRSETDIELALDYGLTARPNTVKRIVPITGYYDVYTEW
;
A
#
# COMPACT_ATOMS: atom_id res chain seq x y z
N MET A 1 9.80 -0.19 -11.70
CA MET A 1 10.49 -1.35 -11.10
C MET A 1 11.33 -2.04 -12.17
N SER A 2 12.65 -1.89 -12.15
CA SER A 2 13.55 -2.69 -13.00
C SER A 2 14.68 -3.26 -12.14
N LYS A 3 15.09 -4.51 -12.41
CA LYS A 3 16.26 -5.12 -11.76
C LYS A 3 17.57 -4.46 -12.18
N SER A 4 17.59 -3.83 -13.35
CA SER A 4 18.76 -3.15 -13.92
C SER A 4 18.92 -1.71 -13.44
N ASP A 5 18.00 -1.22 -12.61
CA ASP A 5 18.06 0.13 -12.09
C ASP A 5 19.20 0.24 -11.07
N ALA A 6 19.98 1.32 -11.17
CA ALA A 6 21.11 1.56 -10.29
C ALA A 6 20.67 1.84 -8.84
N CYS A 7 19.41 2.26 -8.63
CA CYS A 7 18.87 2.51 -7.31
C CYS A 7 18.41 1.19 -6.62
N PRO A 8 19.07 0.73 -5.53
CA PRO A 8 18.67 -0.51 -4.85
C PRO A 8 17.26 -0.43 -4.23
N GLY A 9 16.75 0.79 -4.00
CA GLY A 9 15.43 1.04 -3.44
C GLY A 9 14.29 0.98 -4.46
N SER A 10 14.57 0.95 -5.77
CA SER A 10 13.52 0.97 -6.81
C SER A 10 12.97 -0.41 -7.16
N SER A 11 13.46 -1.47 -6.51
CA SER A 11 12.98 -2.84 -6.64
C SER A 11 12.90 -3.56 -5.29
N VAL A 12 11.85 -4.36 -5.11
CA VAL A 12 11.71 -5.30 -3.99
C VAL A 12 12.02 -6.68 -4.51
N LEU A 13 13.02 -7.34 -3.94
CA LEU A 13 13.44 -8.68 -4.31
C LEU A 13 12.77 -9.72 -3.41
N LEU A 14 12.53 -10.92 -3.95
CA LEU A 14 11.99 -12.03 -3.16
C LEU A 14 12.94 -12.50 -2.04
N THR A 15 14.22 -12.19 -2.19
CA THR A 15 15.28 -12.52 -1.23
C THR A 15 15.54 -11.40 -0.22
N ASP A 16 14.84 -10.26 -0.32
CA ASP A 16 15.00 -9.17 0.64
C ASP A 16 14.53 -9.61 2.02
N SER A 17 15.24 -9.17 3.06
CA SER A 17 14.80 -9.41 4.44
C SER A 17 13.52 -8.62 4.75
N PRO A 18 12.70 -9.05 5.72
CA PRO A 18 11.49 -8.32 6.11
C PRO A 18 11.74 -6.84 6.44
N ASP A 19 12.85 -6.52 7.11
CA ASP A 19 13.20 -5.14 7.45
C ASP A 19 13.60 -4.32 6.22
N THR A 20 14.30 -4.95 5.27
CA THR A 20 14.65 -4.31 4.00
C THR A 20 13.40 -3.99 3.19
N ILE A 21 12.45 -4.92 3.11
CA ILE A 21 11.17 -4.71 2.43
C ILE A 21 10.42 -3.54 3.09
N ARG A 22 10.29 -3.54 4.43
CA ARG A 22 9.63 -2.44 5.16
C ARG A 22 10.29 -1.09 4.88
N MET A 23 11.62 -1.04 4.89
CA MET A 23 12.37 0.18 4.59
C MET A 23 12.12 0.67 3.16
N LYS A 24 12.16 -0.23 2.17
CA LYS A 24 11.92 0.12 0.75
C LYS A 24 10.50 0.64 0.53
N VAL A 25 9.49 -0.01 1.11
CA VAL A 25 8.09 0.43 1.03
C VAL A 25 7.90 1.78 1.70
N ARG A 26 8.50 2.02 2.88
CA ARG A 26 8.44 3.31 3.59
C ARG A 26 9.06 4.47 2.82
N ARG A 27 10.09 4.20 2.02
CA ARG A 27 10.82 5.20 1.24
C ARG A 27 10.34 5.32 -0.20
N ALA A 28 9.29 4.57 -0.57
CA ALA A 28 8.73 4.61 -1.90
C ALA A 28 8.28 6.04 -2.24
N GLN A 29 8.62 6.49 -3.44
CA GLN A 29 8.26 7.83 -3.88
C GLN A 29 6.75 7.94 -4.09
N THR A 30 6.13 8.88 -3.39
CA THR A 30 4.72 9.26 -3.53
C THR A 30 4.61 10.73 -3.93
N ASP A 31 3.38 11.19 -4.16
CA ASP A 31 3.08 12.62 -4.25
C ASP A 31 2.97 13.26 -2.85
N SER A 32 2.76 14.59 -2.85
CA SER A 32 2.59 15.41 -1.64
C SER A 32 1.13 15.62 -1.24
N LEU A 33 0.18 15.03 -1.97
CA LEU A 33 -1.25 15.20 -1.68
C LEU A 33 -1.62 14.36 -0.46
N GLN A 34 -2.51 14.90 0.36
CA GLN A 34 -3.03 14.19 1.51
C GLN A 34 -4.03 13.11 1.10
N GLY A 35 -4.15 12.07 1.92
CA GLY A 35 -5.08 10.96 1.71
C GLY A 35 -4.56 9.89 0.76
N VAL A 36 -5.15 8.71 0.87
CA VAL A 36 -4.82 7.53 0.06
C VAL A 36 -5.94 7.33 -0.95
N THR A 37 -5.68 7.69 -2.21
CA THR A 37 -6.63 7.50 -3.32
C THR A 37 -5.98 6.72 -4.45
N TYR A 38 -6.78 5.96 -5.20
CA TYR A 38 -6.33 5.27 -6.41
C TYR A 38 -6.55 6.18 -7.62
N ASP A 39 -5.46 6.59 -8.25
CA ASP A 39 -5.45 7.30 -9.51
C ASP A 39 -4.15 6.91 -10.25
N SER A 40 -4.27 6.01 -11.22
CA SER A 40 -3.11 5.48 -11.94
C SER A 40 -2.41 6.52 -12.83
N VAL A 41 -3.12 7.57 -13.21
CA VAL A 41 -2.63 8.62 -14.11
C VAL A 41 -2.09 9.80 -13.31
N GLY A 42 -2.87 10.34 -12.37
CA GLY A 42 -2.49 11.50 -11.57
C GLY A 42 -1.65 11.19 -10.33
N ARG A 43 -1.74 9.97 -9.77
CA ARG A 43 -1.00 9.54 -8.56
C ARG A 43 -0.31 8.17 -8.74
N PRO A 44 0.58 8.01 -9.73
CA PRO A 44 1.13 6.70 -10.10
C PRO A 44 1.92 6.01 -8.98
N GLY A 45 2.57 6.78 -8.09
CA GLY A 45 3.33 6.22 -6.97
C GLY A 45 2.45 5.52 -5.94
N ILE A 46 1.41 6.21 -5.45
CA ILE A 46 0.47 5.67 -4.46
C ILE A 46 -0.37 4.54 -5.07
N SER A 47 -0.85 4.73 -6.29
CA SER A 47 -1.61 3.70 -7.01
C SER A 47 -0.83 2.40 -7.19
N ASN A 48 0.47 2.48 -7.45
CA ASN A 48 1.32 1.29 -7.52
C ASN A 48 1.42 0.58 -6.16
N LEU A 49 1.55 1.31 -5.05
CA LEU A 49 1.59 0.72 -3.70
C LEU A 49 0.25 0.05 -3.33
N ILE A 50 -0.86 0.71 -3.63
CA ILE A 50 -2.22 0.16 -3.45
C ILE A 50 -2.36 -1.14 -4.24
N ARG A 51 -1.91 -1.16 -5.50
CA ARG A 51 -1.99 -2.36 -6.35
C ARG A 51 -1.16 -3.53 -5.82
N ILE A 52 0.03 -3.25 -5.27
CA ILE A 52 0.86 -4.27 -4.62
C ILE A 52 0.14 -4.84 -3.39
N LEU A 53 -0.44 -3.97 -2.55
CA LEU A 53 -1.21 -4.40 -1.38
C LEU A 53 -2.42 -5.25 -1.80
N ALA A 54 -3.19 -4.80 -2.79
CA ALA A 54 -4.34 -5.53 -3.33
C ALA A 54 -3.95 -6.94 -3.81
N ALA A 55 -2.82 -7.08 -4.50
CA ALA A 55 -2.32 -8.37 -4.94
C ALA A 55 -1.95 -9.30 -3.77
N VAL A 56 -1.35 -8.76 -2.69
CA VAL A 56 -1.01 -9.53 -1.48
C VAL A 56 -2.27 -9.98 -0.73
N GLU A 57 -3.28 -9.11 -0.66
CA GLU A 57 -4.60 -9.40 -0.06
C GLU A 57 -5.52 -10.22 -0.97
N LYS A 58 -5.06 -10.57 -2.18
CA LYS A 58 -5.81 -11.35 -3.19
C LYS A 58 -7.10 -10.65 -3.66
N ILE A 59 -7.09 -9.31 -3.68
CA ILE A 59 -8.11 -8.48 -4.32
C ILE A 59 -7.83 -8.47 -5.83
N ARG A 60 -8.84 -8.74 -6.65
CA ARG A 60 -8.65 -9.12 -8.06
C ARG A 60 -9.08 -8.08 -9.09
N SER A 61 -9.94 -7.12 -8.73
CA SER A 61 -10.40 -6.09 -9.68
C SER A 61 -10.10 -4.68 -9.18
N GLU A 62 -9.91 -3.73 -10.11
CA GLU A 62 -9.73 -2.31 -9.78
C GLU A 62 -10.96 -1.71 -9.10
N THR A 63 -12.16 -2.18 -9.49
CA THR A 63 -13.41 -1.83 -8.81
C THR A 63 -13.40 -2.26 -7.34
N ASP A 64 -12.85 -3.45 -7.03
CA ASP A 64 -12.70 -3.89 -5.64
C ASP A 64 -11.67 -3.06 -4.87
N ILE A 65 -10.68 -2.47 -5.56
CA ILE A 65 -9.68 -1.60 -4.95
C ILE A 65 -10.31 -0.27 -4.56
N GLU A 66 -11.05 0.36 -5.48
CA GLU A 66 -11.75 1.62 -5.21
C GLU A 66 -12.78 1.44 -4.09
N LEU A 67 -13.55 0.35 -4.13
CA LEU A 67 -14.48 -0.01 -3.07
C LEU A 67 -13.75 -0.27 -1.74
N ALA A 68 -12.62 -0.99 -1.74
CA ALA A 68 -11.86 -1.22 -0.52
C ALA A 68 -11.27 0.07 0.08
N LEU A 69 -10.95 1.07 -0.74
CA LEU A 69 -10.45 2.37 -0.26
C LEU A 69 -11.58 3.22 0.31
N ASP A 70 -12.72 3.28 -0.37
CA ASP A 70 -13.91 4.05 0.06
C ASP A 70 -14.50 3.49 1.37
N TYR A 71 -14.49 2.17 1.54
CA TYR A 71 -14.96 1.49 2.75
C TYR A 71 -13.89 1.36 3.85
N GLY A 72 -12.72 1.98 3.70
CA GLY A 72 -11.65 1.91 4.70
C GLY A 72 -11.24 0.47 5.02
N LEU A 73 -10.79 -0.29 4.01
CA LEU A 73 -10.15 -1.61 4.16
C LEU A 73 -10.99 -2.69 4.87
N THR A 74 -12.30 -2.76 4.60
CA THR A 74 -13.17 -3.79 5.17
C THR A 74 -14.03 -4.52 4.13
N ALA A 75 -13.69 -5.79 3.88
CA ALA A 75 -14.67 -6.80 3.44
C ALA A 75 -14.34 -8.23 3.90
N ARG A 76 -13.51 -8.40 4.95
CA ARG A 76 -13.39 -9.68 5.68
C ARG A 76 -13.25 -9.43 7.18
N PRO A 77 -14.20 -9.92 8.02
CA PRO A 77 -14.21 -9.65 9.46
C PRO A 77 -13.00 -10.22 10.24
N ASN A 78 -12.13 -11.03 9.61
CA ASN A 78 -10.94 -11.60 10.25
C ASN A 78 -9.59 -11.02 9.79
N THR A 79 -9.56 -9.99 8.92
CA THR A 79 -8.30 -9.43 8.38
C THR A 79 -7.97 -8.05 8.95
N VAL A 80 -8.91 -7.43 9.67
CA VAL A 80 -8.84 -6.03 10.11
C VAL A 80 -7.98 -5.87 11.37
N LYS A 81 -6.68 -6.12 11.29
CA LYS A 81 -5.72 -5.67 12.32
C LYS A 81 -4.37 -5.18 11.79
N ARG A 82 -4.14 -5.13 10.48
CA ARG A 82 -2.78 -4.87 9.96
C ARG A 82 -2.71 -3.89 8.80
N ILE A 83 -3.43 -2.79 8.87
CA ILE A 83 -3.02 -1.61 8.09
C ILE A 83 -2.83 -0.48 9.09
N VAL A 84 -1.71 -0.61 9.79
CA VAL A 84 -1.12 0.50 10.52
C VAL A 84 -0.60 1.47 9.45
N PRO A 85 -0.98 2.75 9.48
CA PRO A 85 -0.50 3.70 8.49
C PRO A 85 1.02 3.82 8.61
N ILE A 86 1.71 3.75 7.47
CA ILE A 86 3.16 4.00 7.37
C ILE A 86 3.52 5.43 7.82
N THR A 87 2.53 6.31 7.86
CA THR A 87 2.54 7.65 8.46
C THR A 87 1.84 7.60 9.82
N GLY A 88 2.61 7.64 10.90
CA GLY A 88 2.09 7.52 12.28
C GLY A 88 1.14 8.64 12.70
N TYR A 89 -0.16 8.46 12.47
CA TYR A 89 -1.23 9.23 13.11
C TYR A 89 -2.43 8.33 13.41
N TYR A 90 -3.00 8.52 14.60
CA TYR A 90 -4.04 7.70 15.23
C TYR A 90 -5.45 8.14 14.83
N ASP A 91 -6.35 7.15 14.74
CA ASP A 91 -7.77 7.20 15.15
C ASP A 91 -8.00 5.81 15.78
N VAL A 92 -8.19 5.60 17.08
CA VAL A 92 -9.25 6.02 18.01
C VAL A 92 -10.64 5.83 17.40
N TYR A 93 -11.53 5.13 18.10
CA TYR A 93 -12.82 4.52 17.66
C TYR A 93 -12.60 3.20 16.90
N THR A 94 -13.01 2.02 17.37
CA THR A 94 -14.19 1.65 18.18
C THR A 94 -13.98 0.33 18.91
N GLU A 95 -14.69 0.20 20.02
CA GLU A 95 -14.83 -0.99 20.86
C GLU A 95 -15.57 -2.15 20.16
N TRP A 96 -15.37 -3.35 20.74
CA TRP A 96 -15.95 -4.70 20.49
C TRP A 96 -15.19 -5.61 19.50
#